data_AF-A0A850BZR1-F1
#
_entry.id   AF-A0A850BZR1-F1
#
_cell.length_a   1.000
_cell.length_b   1.000
_cell.length_c   1.000
_cell.angle_alpha   90.00
_cell.angle_beta   90.00
_cell.angle_gamma   90.00
#
_symmetry.space_group_name_H-M   'P 1'
#
loop_
_entity.id
_entity.type
_entity.pdbx_description
1 polymer ?
#
loop_
_entity_poly.entity_id
_entity_poly.type
_entity_poly.pdbx_seq_one_letter_code
_entity_poly.pdbx_strand_id
1 'polypeptide(L)'
;MRSRRATVLAIAAALGLVACGGAAPQASTAHTVAKDTPKKPAIELVKGSLKPAEEVASDKVHAAGLQRRVVFPAANGSFGVRQEGGPRESVRTEPFRVADLPRAEIPEPLSIGQAPVSNLEGEPASELFVDWESAHRSNSMLGRSDAYTSVRVSLRGHKLARLRIGNNEGAVTAGAGGGVYVVCRVAENAMRRFVTARWESLGASADGGASLTVVDAWFDMSACKAGIVRTTRVPLKSLASGIFFGYREACQECPAGERVVFVTPNPQHVSAAGVGGEATTMLGTLSRVSIPVRKGGGGSVLARYSAGVLSDWLTALGQEPLDGGDVVAGIDIAQGVEDAEPIAVAYASRTTSPLAARGQHKVKIPRPPPPKPQLLKSNDLKDPFTKKPAPTADPLLLFR
;
A
#
# COMPACT_ATOMS: atom_id res chain seq x y z
N MET A 1 26.82 27.84 -52.91
CA MET A 1 28.02 28.41 -52.26
C MET A 1 27.58 29.52 -51.32
N ARG A 2 27.96 29.44 -50.02
CA ARG A 2 28.27 30.51 -49.02
C ARG A 2 27.38 31.78 -49.03
N SER A 3 26.82 32.31 -47.93
CA SER A 3 27.31 32.40 -46.54
C SER A 3 26.25 33.05 -45.64
N ARG A 4 26.02 32.43 -44.48
CA ARG A 4 25.77 32.93 -43.10
C ARG A 4 25.48 34.42 -42.84
N ARG A 5 24.49 34.65 -41.95
CA ARG A 5 24.52 35.42 -40.66
C ARG A 5 23.13 35.22 -40.00
N ALA A 6 22.93 34.43 -38.95
CA ALA A 6 23.33 34.57 -37.54
C ALA A 6 22.80 35.84 -36.87
N THR A 7 21.62 35.75 -36.25
CA THR A 7 21.07 36.75 -35.33
C THR A 7 21.05 36.15 -33.93
N VAL A 8 21.80 36.79 -33.03
CA VAL A 8 21.92 36.51 -31.60
C VAL A 8 20.73 37.18 -30.88
N LEU A 9 19.98 36.43 -30.09
CA LEU A 9 19.00 36.98 -29.15
C LEU A 9 19.61 36.95 -27.75
N ALA A 10 19.88 38.13 -27.20
CA ALA A 10 20.25 38.33 -25.80
C ALA A 10 18.98 38.53 -24.98
N ILE A 11 18.79 37.74 -23.91
CA ILE A 11 17.77 37.97 -22.89
C ILE A 11 18.49 38.45 -21.63
N ALA A 12 18.12 39.65 -21.21
CA ALA A 12 18.64 40.33 -20.03
C ALA A 12 18.16 39.67 -18.73
N ALA A 13 19.11 39.39 -17.84
CA ALA A 13 18.86 39.05 -16.45
C ALA A 13 18.67 40.35 -15.64
N ALA A 14 17.49 40.53 -15.05
CA ALA A 14 17.24 41.58 -14.06
C ALA A 14 17.54 41.02 -12.67
N LEU A 15 18.69 41.42 -12.10
CA LEU A 15 19.01 41.27 -10.68
C LEU A 15 18.29 42.37 -9.89
N GLY A 16 17.31 41.98 -9.08
CA GLY A 16 16.75 42.83 -8.03
C GLY A 16 17.55 42.65 -6.74
N LEU A 17 18.30 43.68 -6.34
CA LEU A 17 18.83 43.84 -4.99
C LEU A 17 17.67 44.03 -4.01
N VAL A 18 17.53 43.15 -3.02
CA VAL A 18 16.74 43.41 -1.81
C VAL A 18 17.71 43.60 -0.65
N ALA A 19 17.67 44.80 -0.08
CA ALA A 19 18.49 45.24 1.04
C ALA A 19 18.14 44.49 2.34
N CYS A 20 19.16 43.98 3.03
CA CYS A 20 19.06 43.48 4.39
C CYS A 20 18.98 44.67 5.37
N GLY A 21 17.79 44.93 5.91
CA GLY A 21 17.59 45.76 7.09
C GLY A 21 17.59 44.90 8.34
N GLY A 22 18.62 45.07 9.19
CA GLY A 22 18.72 44.39 10.48
C GLY A 22 17.70 44.93 11.48
N ALA A 23 16.89 44.03 12.04
CA ALA A 23 16.09 44.29 13.23
C ALA A 23 16.75 43.60 14.43
N ALA A 24 17.03 44.40 15.46
CA ALA A 24 17.60 43.98 16.74
C ALA A 24 16.65 43.02 17.50
N PRO A 25 17.18 42.08 18.30
CA PRO A 25 16.35 41.20 19.11
C PRO A 25 15.80 41.97 20.32
N GLN A 26 14.47 42.11 20.39
CA GLN A 26 13.79 42.50 21.63
C GLN A 26 13.79 41.33 22.61
N ALA A 27 14.19 41.65 23.84
CA ALA A 27 14.27 40.74 24.97
C ALA A 27 12.90 40.11 25.27
N SER A 28 12.86 38.78 25.26
CA SER A 28 11.74 37.98 25.75
C SER A 28 11.79 37.95 27.28
N THR A 29 10.77 38.51 27.92
CA THR A 29 10.52 38.41 29.35
C THR A 29 10.24 36.97 29.74
N ALA A 30 11.06 36.45 30.65
CA ALA A 30 10.95 35.14 31.26
C ALA A 30 9.62 35.01 32.04
N HIS A 31 8.76 34.08 31.61
CA HIS A 31 7.69 33.55 32.46
C HIS A 31 8.26 32.44 33.33
N THR A 32 8.34 32.70 34.63
CA THR A 32 8.66 31.74 35.68
C THR A 32 7.53 30.71 35.79
N VAL A 33 7.70 29.54 35.16
CA VAL A 33 6.83 28.38 35.38
C VAL A 33 7.36 27.63 36.61
N ALA A 34 6.51 27.54 37.63
CA ALA A 34 6.76 26.75 38.84
C ALA A 34 6.97 25.27 38.47
N LYS A 35 8.12 24.72 38.87
CA LYS A 35 8.42 23.28 38.80
C LYS A 35 7.66 22.56 39.91
N ASP A 36 6.49 22.02 39.60
CA ASP A 36 5.93 20.93 40.39
C ASP A 36 6.70 19.65 40.09
N THR A 37 7.46 19.20 41.07
CA THR A 37 8.19 17.93 41.03
C THR A 37 7.24 16.82 41.48
N PRO A 38 6.94 15.81 40.65
CA PRO A 38 6.16 14.67 41.10
C PRO A 38 6.95 13.87 42.14
N LYS A 39 6.37 13.78 43.34
CA LYS A 39 6.83 12.97 44.46
C LYS A 39 6.95 11.51 44.02
N LYS A 40 8.18 11.01 43.95
CA LYS A 40 8.54 9.62 43.68
C LYS A 40 7.94 8.73 44.79
N PRO A 41 7.11 7.71 44.49
CA PRO A 41 6.68 6.77 45.52
C PRO A 41 7.90 5.95 45.98
N ALA A 42 8.11 5.93 47.28
CA ALA A 42 9.12 5.09 47.93
C ALA A 42 8.75 3.62 47.71
N ILE A 43 9.58 2.92 46.94
CA ILE A 43 9.53 1.46 46.86
C ILE A 43 10.32 0.94 48.07
N GLU A 44 9.58 0.39 49.03
CA GLU A 44 10.11 -0.26 50.22
C GLU A 44 10.81 -1.57 49.79
N LEU A 45 12.13 -1.61 49.99
CA LEU A 45 12.97 -2.73 49.63
C LEU A 45 12.78 -3.85 50.68
N VAL A 46 11.83 -4.76 50.44
CA VAL A 46 11.68 -5.97 51.25
C VAL A 46 12.92 -6.86 51.03
N LYS A 47 13.80 -6.90 52.05
CA LYS A 47 14.93 -7.85 52.12
C LYS A 47 14.38 -9.27 52.34
N GLY A 48 14.07 -9.95 51.25
CA GLY A 48 13.84 -11.40 51.23
C GLY A 48 15.18 -12.14 51.28
N SER A 49 15.41 -12.87 52.36
CA SER A 49 16.57 -13.75 52.57
C SER A 49 16.53 -14.91 51.58
N LEU A 50 17.44 -14.93 50.61
CA LEU A 50 17.66 -16.07 49.72
C LEU A 50 18.45 -17.15 50.48
N LYS A 51 17.78 -18.26 50.78
CA LYS A 51 18.45 -19.51 51.20
C LYS A 51 19.20 -20.10 49.99
N PRO A 52 20.37 -20.73 50.22
CA PRO A 52 21.11 -21.40 49.15
C PRO A 52 20.32 -22.60 48.61
N ALA A 53 20.36 -22.78 47.30
CA ALA A 53 19.72 -23.89 46.60
C ALA A 53 20.33 -25.22 47.05
N GLU A 54 19.49 -26.04 47.63
CA GLU A 54 19.77 -27.44 47.97
C GLU A 54 19.75 -28.26 46.68
N GLU A 55 20.80 -29.04 46.51
CA GLU A 55 21.05 -29.95 45.41
C GLU A 55 20.01 -31.07 45.41
N VAL A 56 19.01 -30.98 44.54
CA VAL A 56 18.00 -32.04 44.38
C VAL A 56 18.54 -33.09 43.41
N ALA A 57 18.78 -34.26 43.98
CA ALA A 57 19.15 -35.49 43.30
C ALA A 57 18.17 -35.84 42.16
N SER A 58 18.76 -36.28 41.05
CA SER A 58 18.08 -36.80 39.87
C SER A 58 17.45 -38.16 40.17
N ASP A 59 16.13 -38.15 40.43
CA ASP A 59 15.34 -39.37 40.53
C ASP A 59 14.73 -39.75 39.18
N LYS A 60 15.00 -41.01 38.81
CA LYS A 60 14.52 -41.68 37.61
C LYS A 60 12.99 -41.75 37.60
N VAL A 61 12.36 -41.04 36.66
CA VAL A 61 10.94 -41.27 36.32
C VAL A 61 10.86 -42.10 35.04
N HIS A 62 10.36 -43.31 35.21
CA HIS A 62 9.98 -44.24 34.15
C HIS A 62 8.94 -43.61 33.21
N ALA A 63 9.29 -43.48 31.93
CA ALA A 63 8.36 -43.16 30.85
C ALA A 63 7.47 -44.39 30.55
N ALA A 64 6.31 -44.47 31.20
CA ALA A 64 5.20 -45.32 30.76
C ALA A 64 4.34 -44.54 29.74
N GLY A 65 4.21 -45.12 28.56
CA GLY A 65 3.63 -44.47 27.39
C GLY A 65 2.14 -44.16 27.50
N LEU A 66 1.78 -43.02 26.91
CA LEU A 66 0.47 -42.82 26.31
C LEU A 66 0.65 -41.98 25.03
N GLN A 67 1.03 -42.66 23.95
CA GLN A 67 0.94 -42.08 22.61
C GLN A 67 -0.54 -41.94 22.26
N ARG A 68 -1.13 -40.78 22.54
CA ARG A 68 -2.39 -40.39 21.89
C ARG A 68 -2.10 -40.16 20.42
N ARG A 69 -2.39 -41.18 19.62
CA ARG A 69 -2.44 -41.14 18.17
C ARG A 69 -3.55 -40.15 17.78
N VAL A 70 -3.19 -38.90 17.53
CA VAL A 70 -4.09 -37.93 16.89
C VAL A 70 -4.23 -38.38 15.44
N VAL A 71 -5.28 -39.15 15.18
CA VAL A 71 -5.68 -39.53 13.82
C VAL A 71 -6.42 -38.33 13.24
N PHE A 72 -5.75 -37.53 12.43
CA PHE A 72 -6.42 -36.56 11.57
C PHE A 72 -7.22 -37.34 10.52
N PRO A 73 -8.53 -37.09 10.37
CA PRO A 73 -9.30 -37.71 9.30
C PRO A 73 -8.68 -37.29 7.95
N ALA A 74 -8.31 -38.28 7.14
CA ALA A 74 -7.84 -38.07 5.79
C ALA A 74 -8.94 -37.39 4.97
N ALA A 75 -8.83 -36.07 4.80
CA ALA A 75 -9.59 -35.39 3.78
C ALA A 75 -9.09 -35.92 2.44
N ASN A 76 -9.95 -36.65 1.72
CA ASN A 76 -9.76 -37.04 0.32
C ASN A 76 -9.82 -35.83 -0.63
N GLY A 77 -9.23 -34.70 -0.24
CA GLY A 77 -8.84 -33.64 -1.15
C GLY A 77 -7.47 -34.04 -1.70
N SER A 78 -7.37 -34.20 -3.02
CA SER A 78 -6.07 -34.36 -3.68
C SER A 78 -5.16 -33.21 -3.26
N PHE A 79 -4.24 -33.46 -2.32
CA PHE A 79 -3.13 -32.55 -2.07
C PHE A 79 -2.41 -32.44 -3.41
N GLY A 80 -2.54 -31.28 -4.06
CA GLY A 80 -1.92 -31.02 -5.35
C GLY A 80 -0.46 -31.42 -5.23
N VAL A 81 -0.05 -32.40 -6.05
CA VAL A 81 1.33 -32.83 -6.15
C VAL A 81 2.17 -31.55 -6.28
N ARG A 82 3.09 -31.33 -5.33
CA ARG A 82 4.06 -30.23 -5.41
C ARG A 82 4.72 -30.37 -6.78
N GLN A 83 4.38 -29.50 -7.72
CA GLN A 83 5.10 -29.44 -8.98
C GLN A 83 6.52 -29.00 -8.61
N GLU A 84 7.48 -29.89 -8.83
CA GLU A 84 8.88 -29.51 -8.84
C GLU A 84 9.01 -28.38 -9.87
N GLY A 85 9.43 -27.21 -9.40
CA GLY A 85 9.62 -26.06 -10.28
C GLY A 85 10.66 -26.42 -11.33
N GLY A 86 10.37 -26.12 -12.59
CA GLY A 86 11.34 -26.26 -13.66
C GLY A 86 12.62 -25.46 -13.38
N PRO A 87 13.70 -25.69 -14.15
CA PRO A 87 14.93 -24.93 -14.01
C PRO A 87 14.63 -23.43 -14.09
N ARG A 88 15.14 -22.69 -13.09
CA ARG A 88 14.98 -21.23 -13.01
C ARG A 88 15.91 -20.59 -14.03
N GLU A 89 15.41 -19.57 -14.72
CA GLU A 89 16.25 -18.74 -15.58
C GLU A 89 17.30 -18.00 -14.74
N SER A 90 18.42 -17.64 -15.37
CA SER A 90 19.52 -16.92 -14.73
C SER A 90 19.01 -15.75 -13.90
N VAL A 91 19.39 -15.72 -12.62
CA VAL A 91 19.01 -14.66 -11.69
C VAL A 91 19.75 -13.38 -12.08
N ARG A 92 19.03 -12.30 -12.41
CA ARG A 92 19.65 -10.99 -12.59
C ARG A 92 19.87 -10.38 -11.20
N THR A 93 21.12 -10.23 -10.80
CA THR A 93 21.52 -9.59 -9.54
C THR A 93 21.94 -8.15 -9.78
N GLU A 94 21.51 -7.25 -8.91
CA GLU A 94 21.82 -5.83 -8.91
C GLU A 94 22.35 -5.44 -7.53
N PRO A 95 23.68 -5.40 -7.34
CA PRO A 95 24.26 -4.91 -6.10
C PRO A 95 24.00 -3.40 -5.96
N PHE A 96 23.68 -2.95 -4.75
CA PHE A 96 23.52 -1.54 -4.45
C PHE A 96 23.98 -1.21 -3.03
N ARG A 97 24.47 0.01 -2.84
CA ARG A 97 24.76 0.54 -1.50
C ARG A 97 23.47 1.11 -0.93
N VAL A 98 23.12 0.73 0.30
CA VAL A 98 21.93 1.28 0.96
C VAL A 98 22.09 2.77 1.21
N ALA A 99 23.31 3.26 1.44
CA ALA A 99 23.61 4.68 1.58
C ALA A 99 23.24 5.51 0.33
N ASP A 100 23.20 4.89 -0.85
CA ASP A 100 22.81 5.54 -2.10
C ASP A 100 21.27 5.59 -2.28
N LEU A 101 20.50 4.97 -1.38
CA LEU A 101 19.05 5.11 -1.39
C LEU A 101 18.67 6.51 -0.90
N PRO A 102 17.67 7.15 -1.54
CA PRO A 102 17.17 8.44 -1.09
C PRO A 102 16.73 8.38 0.37
N ARG A 103 17.05 9.42 1.14
CA ARG A 103 16.60 9.53 2.53
C ARG A 103 15.34 10.38 2.57
N ALA A 104 14.35 9.92 3.32
CA ALA A 104 13.11 10.64 3.56
C ALA A 104 12.65 10.51 5.01
N GLU A 105 11.86 11.48 5.44
CA GLU A 105 11.11 11.45 6.67
C GLU A 105 9.64 11.44 6.28
N ILE A 106 8.95 10.34 6.55
CA ILE A 106 7.52 10.24 6.31
C ILE A 106 6.82 10.56 7.63
N PRO A 107 5.96 11.58 7.66
CA PRO A 107 5.33 11.98 8.89
C PRO A 107 4.30 10.93 9.35
N GLU A 108 4.24 10.71 10.65
CA GLU A 108 3.28 9.82 11.31
C GLU A 108 1.84 10.25 11.02
N PRO A 109 0.90 9.33 10.69
CA PRO A 109 -0.48 9.67 10.37
C PRO A 109 -1.13 10.63 11.38
N LEU A 110 -2.04 11.49 10.91
CA LEU A 110 -2.73 12.44 11.78
C LEU A 110 -3.39 11.72 12.96
N SER A 111 -3.23 12.29 14.16
CA SER A 111 -3.88 11.77 15.35
C SER A 111 -5.31 12.27 15.44
N ILE A 112 -6.26 11.41 15.79
CA ILE A 112 -7.68 11.76 15.99
C ILE A 112 -7.85 12.91 17.00
N GLY A 113 -6.94 13.03 17.98
CA GLY A 113 -6.96 14.12 18.98
C GLY A 113 -6.67 15.51 18.39
N GLN A 114 -6.17 15.59 17.16
CA GLN A 114 -5.88 16.83 16.43
C GLN A 114 -6.96 17.15 15.38
N ALA A 115 -8.11 16.46 15.41
CA ALA A 115 -9.19 16.71 14.48
C ALA A 115 -9.74 18.14 14.63
N PRO A 116 -10.08 18.83 13.52
CA PRO A 116 -10.72 20.13 13.58
C PRO A 116 -12.06 20.06 14.31
N VAL A 117 -12.44 21.15 14.99
CA VAL A 117 -13.70 21.22 15.75
C VAL A 117 -14.86 21.81 14.95
N SER A 118 -14.59 22.64 13.95
CA SER A 118 -15.63 23.40 13.25
C SER A 118 -15.48 23.36 11.74
N ASN A 119 -14.33 23.84 11.24
CA ASN A 119 -14.07 23.98 9.82
C ASN A 119 -12.90 23.10 9.40
N LEU A 120 -13.00 22.62 8.16
CA LEU A 120 -11.90 21.91 7.52
C LEU A 120 -10.81 22.92 7.17
N GLU A 121 -9.64 22.78 7.78
CA GLU A 121 -8.46 23.56 7.44
C GLU A 121 -7.68 22.90 6.29
N GLY A 122 -6.98 23.70 5.50
CA GLY A 122 -6.09 23.22 4.44
C GLY A 122 -6.60 23.40 3.00
N GLU A 123 -5.78 22.97 2.05
CA GLU A 123 -6.11 23.00 0.62
C GLU A 123 -7.17 21.92 0.31
N PRO A 124 -8.22 22.20 -0.48
CA PRO A 124 -9.19 21.18 -0.85
C PRO A 124 -8.51 20.05 -1.65
N ALA A 125 -8.75 18.79 -1.26
CA ALA A 125 -8.24 17.61 -1.96
C ALA A 125 -8.98 17.37 -3.30
N SER A 126 -8.62 18.14 -4.32
CA SER A 126 -9.28 18.12 -5.64
C SER A 126 -9.14 16.78 -6.39
N GLU A 127 -8.13 15.99 -6.05
CA GLU A 127 -7.92 14.63 -6.56
C GLU A 127 -8.90 13.62 -5.97
N LEU A 128 -9.50 13.90 -4.81
CA LEU A 128 -10.45 13.01 -4.17
C LEU A 128 -11.81 13.12 -4.87
N PHE A 129 -12.31 11.98 -5.33
CA PHE A 129 -13.59 11.88 -6.02
C PHE A 129 -14.59 11.06 -5.22
N VAL A 130 -15.77 11.64 -5.00
CA VAL A 130 -16.90 10.97 -4.34
C VAL A 130 -17.89 10.51 -5.40
N ASP A 131 -18.06 9.20 -5.52
CA ASP A 131 -18.99 8.56 -6.43
C ASP A 131 -20.36 8.38 -5.75
N TRP A 132 -21.26 9.32 -6.01
CA TRP A 132 -22.62 9.29 -5.50
C TRP A 132 -23.53 8.29 -6.24
N GLU A 133 -23.18 7.84 -7.44
CA GLU A 133 -23.97 6.84 -8.16
C GLU A 133 -23.90 5.49 -7.44
N SER A 134 -22.75 5.18 -6.84
CA SER A 134 -22.58 3.98 -6.02
C SER A 134 -23.54 3.92 -4.83
N ALA A 135 -23.93 5.07 -4.27
CA ALA A 135 -24.87 5.14 -3.15
C ALA A 135 -26.32 4.76 -3.55
N HIS A 136 -26.73 5.10 -4.78
CA HIS A 136 -28.08 4.84 -5.28
C HIS A 136 -28.33 3.36 -5.58
N ARG A 137 -27.27 2.57 -5.78
CA ARG A 137 -27.35 1.12 -5.99
C ARG A 137 -27.52 0.34 -4.68
N SER A 138 -27.27 0.98 -3.53
CA SER A 138 -27.58 0.37 -2.23
C SER A 138 -29.10 0.43 -2.05
N ASN A 139 -29.77 -0.72 -2.04
CA ASN A 139 -31.22 -0.94 -2.02
C ASN A 139 -31.96 -0.41 -0.77
N SER A 140 -31.54 0.69 -0.17
CA SER A 140 -32.32 1.37 0.86
C SER A 140 -33.55 2.01 0.22
N MET A 141 -34.62 1.23 0.05
CA MET A 141 -35.94 1.67 -0.45
C MET A 141 -36.60 2.76 0.41
N LEU A 142 -36.00 3.15 1.53
CA LEU A 142 -36.49 4.21 2.40
C LEU A 142 -35.68 5.48 2.15
N GLY A 143 -36.14 6.28 1.19
CA GLY A 143 -35.56 7.58 0.82
C GLY A 143 -35.75 8.64 1.90
N ARG A 144 -35.06 8.51 3.03
CA ARG A 144 -34.91 9.60 4.00
C ARG A 144 -33.72 10.48 3.56
N SER A 145 -33.99 11.75 3.27
CA SER A 145 -32.98 12.76 2.92
C SER A 145 -31.88 12.91 3.98
N ASP A 146 -32.21 12.55 5.22
CA ASP A 146 -31.38 12.74 6.41
C ASP A 146 -30.64 11.45 6.82
N ALA A 147 -30.72 10.40 5.99
CA ALA A 147 -30.07 9.14 6.28
C ALA A 147 -28.60 9.16 5.83
N TYR A 148 -27.73 8.65 6.71
CA TYR A 148 -26.34 8.29 6.42
C TYR A 148 -26.22 7.63 5.05
N THR A 149 -25.49 8.28 4.14
CA THR A 149 -25.34 7.79 2.77
C THR A 149 -23.96 7.15 2.61
N SER A 150 -23.92 5.86 2.32
CA SER A 150 -22.65 5.19 2.00
C SER A 150 -22.24 5.52 0.57
N VAL A 151 -21.07 6.13 0.40
CA VAL A 151 -20.51 6.52 -0.91
C VAL A 151 -19.16 5.86 -1.11
N ARG A 152 -18.79 5.59 -2.37
CA ARG A 152 -17.43 5.22 -2.74
C ARG A 152 -16.58 6.47 -2.94
N VAL A 153 -15.42 6.52 -2.30
CA VAL A 153 -14.42 7.58 -2.45
C VAL A 153 -13.17 7.01 -3.12
N SER A 154 -12.67 7.68 -4.14
CA SER A 154 -11.51 7.25 -4.93
C SER A 154 -10.58 8.44 -5.23
N LEU A 155 -9.47 8.18 -5.92
CA LEU A 155 -8.48 9.19 -6.32
C LEU A 155 -8.39 9.30 -7.84
N ARG A 156 -8.57 10.50 -8.38
CA ARG A 156 -8.47 10.81 -9.82
C ARG A 156 -7.01 11.03 -10.22
N GLY A 157 -6.67 10.60 -11.43
CA GLY A 157 -5.33 10.83 -11.99
C GLY A 157 -4.23 9.90 -11.45
N HIS A 158 -4.53 9.04 -10.47
CA HIS A 158 -3.58 8.08 -9.93
C HIS A 158 -3.83 6.68 -10.48
N LYS A 159 -2.79 6.03 -10.98
CA LYS A 159 -2.85 4.64 -11.48
C LYS A 159 -2.62 3.61 -10.38
N LEU A 160 -1.77 3.96 -9.42
CA LEU A 160 -1.39 3.12 -8.29
C LEU A 160 -1.48 3.96 -7.02
N ALA A 161 -2.50 3.72 -6.21
CA ALA A 161 -2.58 4.33 -4.90
C ALA A 161 -3.25 3.42 -3.87
N ARG A 162 -3.05 3.80 -2.61
CA ARG A 162 -3.75 3.27 -1.45
C ARG A 162 -4.41 4.44 -0.75
N LEU A 163 -5.69 4.31 -0.46
CA LEU A 163 -6.50 5.33 0.20
C LEU A 163 -7.03 4.76 1.52
N ARG A 164 -6.89 5.52 2.59
CA ARG A 164 -7.47 5.25 3.90
C ARG A 164 -8.27 6.44 4.37
N ILE A 165 -9.51 6.22 4.79
CA ILE A 165 -10.38 7.23 5.41
C ILE A 165 -10.99 6.62 6.68
N GLY A 166 -10.57 7.15 7.83
CA GLY A 166 -10.80 6.56 9.14
C GLY A 166 -10.21 5.16 9.23
N ASN A 167 -11.09 4.18 9.42
CA ASN A 167 -10.74 2.76 9.48
C ASN A 167 -10.95 2.03 8.15
N ASN A 168 -11.50 2.71 7.14
CA ASN A 168 -11.72 2.11 5.83
C ASN A 168 -10.48 2.30 4.99
N GLU A 169 -10.03 1.22 4.34
CA GLU A 169 -8.85 1.22 3.50
C GLU A 169 -9.13 0.49 2.20
N GLY A 170 -8.56 1.00 1.11
CA GLY A 170 -8.81 0.48 -0.22
C GLY A 170 -7.72 0.85 -1.20
N ALA A 171 -7.66 0.04 -2.24
CA ALA A 171 -6.79 0.21 -3.39
C ALA A 171 -7.41 1.18 -4.39
N VAL A 172 -6.57 2.00 -5.04
CA VAL A 172 -6.94 2.70 -6.28
C VAL A 172 -6.06 2.16 -7.39
N THR A 173 -6.71 1.47 -8.34
CA THR A 173 -6.09 0.96 -9.56
C THR A 173 -6.76 1.58 -10.78
N ALA A 174 -5.99 1.78 -11.85
CA ALA A 174 -6.54 2.28 -13.11
C ALA A 174 -7.67 1.37 -13.63
N GLY A 175 -8.80 1.96 -14.04
CA GLY A 175 -9.87 1.27 -14.77
C GLY A 175 -10.87 0.43 -13.95
N ALA A 176 -10.56 0.02 -12.71
CA ALA A 176 -11.40 -0.92 -11.96
C ALA A 176 -12.31 -0.29 -10.89
N GLY A 177 -12.34 1.04 -10.74
CA GLY A 177 -13.20 1.69 -9.74
C GLY A 177 -12.81 1.37 -8.30
N GLY A 178 -11.50 1.36 -8.02
CA GLY A 178 -10.98 1.25 -6.65
C GLY A 178 -11.43 2.41 -5.75
N GLY A 179 -11.12 2.32 -4.46
CA GLY A 179 -11.47 3.31 -3.46
C GLY A 179 -11.89 2.70 -2.14
N VAL A 180 -12.47 3.53 -1.28
CA VAL A 180 -13.02 3.14 0.02
C VAL A 180 -14.49 3.53 0.10
N TYR A 181 -15.30 2.70 0.75
CA TYR A 181 -16.66 3.08 1.09
C TYR A 181 -16.64 3.84 2.42
N VAL A 182 -17.28 5.01 2.45
CA VAL A 182 -17.40 5.84 3.65
C VAL A 182 -18.84 6.30 3.81
N VAL A 183 -19.19 6.67 5.03
CA VAL A 183 -20.48 7.29 5.33
C VAL A 183 -20.37 8.80 5.16
N CYS A 184 -21.37 9.35 4.49
CA CYS A 184 -21.49 10.73 4.11
C CYS A 184 -22.83 11.31 4.58
N ARG A 185 -22.94 12.64 4.65
CA ARG A 185 -24.11 13.38 5.17
C ARG A 185 -24.39 13.10 6.65
N VAL A 186 -23.33 12.98 7.46
CA VAL A 186 -23.51 12.99 8.92
C VAL A 186 -23.96 14.38 9.40
N ALA A 187 -24.72 14.44 10.49
CA ALA A 187 -25.10 15.71 11.09
C ALA A 187 -23.86 16.54 11.48
N GLU A 188 -23.93 17.86 11.33
CA GLU A 188 -22.78 18.76 11.58
C GLU A 188 -22.27 18.70 13.03
N ASN A 189 -23.15 18.35 13.98
CA ASN A 189 -22.84 18.18 15.40
C ASN A 189 -22.46 16.73 15.79
N ALA A 190 -22.29 15.83 14.82
CA ALA A 190 -21.89 14.47 15.10
C ALA A 190 -20.48 14.42 15.71
N MET A 191 -20.29 13.64 16.77
CA MET A 191 -19.00 13.49 17.46
C MET A 191 -17.85 13.04 16.54
N ARG A 192 -18.15 12.42 15.40
CA ARG A 192 -17.17 11.96 14.41
C ARG A 192 -17.43 12.60 13.04
N ARG A 193 -17.64 13.91 13.02
CA ARG A 193 -17.76 14.67 11.76
C ARG A 193 -16.47 14.59 10.94
N PHE A 194 -15.32 14.80 11.58
CA PHE A 194 -14.02 14.73 10.94
C PHE A 194 -13.33 13.41 11.24
N VAL A 195 -12.79 12.78 10.21
CA VAL A 195 -11.98 11.56 10.33
C VAL A 195 -10.67 11.74 9.57
N THR A 196 -9.63 11.05 10.02
CA THR A 196 -8.32 11.08 9.36
C THR A 196 -8.43 10.50 7.96
N ALA A 197 -7.88 11.16 6.96
CA ALA A 197 -7.68 10.61 5.63
C ALA A 197 -6.19 10.60 5.30
N ARG A 198 -5.72 9.50 4.71
CA ARG A 198 -4.36 9.38 4.23
C ARG A 198 -4.37 8.60 2.93
N TRP A 199 -3.62 9.06 1.96
CA TRP A 199 -3.34 8.26 0.78
C TRP A 199 -1.88 8.28 0.40
N GLU A 200 -1.46 7.17 -0.18
CA GLU A 200 -0.14 6.94 -0.72
C GLU A 200 -0.30 6.65 -2.19
N SER A 201 0.38 7.38 -3.05
CA SER A 201 0.33 7.17 -4.50
C SER A 201 1.72 7.06 -5.07
N LEU A 202 1.87 6.22 -6.09
CA LEU A 202 3.13 6.02 -6.79
C LEU A 202 3.02 6.58 -8.19
N GLY A 203 3.96 7.46 -8.55
CA GLY A 203 4.07 8.06 -9.88
C GLY A 203 5.44 7.81 -10.50
N ALA A 204 5.50 7.71 -11.83
CA ALA A 204 6.77 7.71 -12.55
C ALA A 204 7.48 9.06 -12.38
N SER A 205 8.81 9.02 -12.28
CA SER A 205 9.66 10.22 -12.28
C SER A 205 10.30 10.40 -13.66
N ALA A 206 10.62 11.65 -14.04
CA ALA A 206 11.16 11.97 -15.36
C ALA A 206 12.53 11.30 -15.64
N ASP A 207 13.25 11.00 -14.58
CA ASP A 207 14.57 10.37 -14.47
C ASP A 207 14.50 8.83 -14.49
N GLY A 208 13.34 8.23 -14.80
CA GLY A 208 13.15 6.78 -14.88
C GLY A 208 13.01 6.09 -13.52
N GLY A 209 13.07 6.85 -12.42
CA GLY A 209 12.71 6.42 -11.08
C GLY A 209 11.20 6.48 -10.82
N ALA A 210 10.81 6.41 -9.56
CA ALA A 210 9.45 6.64 -9.11
C ALA A 210 9.42 7.62 -7.94
N SER A 211 8.27 8.24 -7.70
CA SER A 211 8.03 9.08 -6.54
C SER A 211 6.83 8.56 -5.76
N LEU A 212 7.01 8.37 -4.45
CA LEU A 212 5.92 8.10 -3.53
C LEU A 212 5.40 9.44 -3.01
N THR A 213 4.14 9.73 -3.25
CA THR A 213 3.45 10.88 -2.65
C THR A 213 2.57 10.39 -1.53
N VAL A 214 2.84 10.86 -0.32
CA VAL A 214 2.03 10.63 0.89
C VAL A 214 1.27 11.92 1.19
N VAL A 215 -0.05 11.82 1.23
CA VAL A 215 -0.91 12.95 1.59
C VAL A 215 -1.66 12.60 2.85
N ASP A 216 -1.59 13.49 3.84
CA ASP A 216 -2.42 13.42 5.03
C ASP A 216 -3.42 14.57 5.04
N ALA A 217 -4.67 14.24 5.34
CA ALA A 217 -5.81 15.13 5.24
C ALA A 217 -6.83 14.84 6.35
N TRP A 218 -7.71 15.80 6.57
CA TRP A 218 -8.96 15.57 7.30
C TRP A 218 -10.08 15.34 6.28
N PHE A 219 -10.98 14.40 6.55
CA PHE A 219 -12.18 14.17 5.76
C PHE A 219 -13.41 14.59 6.57
N ASP A 220 -14.15 15.58 6.07
CA ASP A 220 -15.43 16.01 6.61
C ASP A 220 -16.53 15.09 6.07
N MET A 221 -17.06 14.22 6.94
CA MET A 221 -18.14 13.28 6.59
C MET A 221 -19.48 13.98 6.35
N SER A 222 -19.66 15.22 6.82
CA SER A 222 -20.89 15.98 6.59
C SER A 222 -20.88 16.56 5.17
N ALA A 223 -19.77 17.23 4.81
CA ALA A 223 -19.58 17.84 3.50
C ALA A 223 -19.09 16.87 2.41
N CYS A 224 -18.60 15.68 2.79
CA CYS A 224 -17.97 14.69 1.91
C CYS A 224 -16.78 15.24 1.14
N LYS A 225 -15.92 16.00 1.83
CA LYS A 225 -14.75 16.66 1.26
C LYS A 225 -13.55 16.42 2.16
N ALA A 226 -12.36 16.47 1.58
CA ALA A 226 -11.12 16.44 2.34
C ALA A 226 -10.33 17.74 2.21
N GLY A 227 -9.65 18.11 3.31
CA GLY A 227 -8.73 19.23 3.40
C GLY A 227 -7.35 18.68 3.68
N ILE A 228 -6.42 18.95 2.76
CA ILE A 228 -5.03 18.50 2.82
C ILE A 228 -4.32 19.29 3.90
N VAL A 229 -3.74 18.57 4.86
CA VAL A 229 -2.92 19.14 5.92
C VAL A 229 -1.47 19.18 5.48
N ARG A 230 -0.99 18.11 4.84
CA ARG A 230 0.39 18.00 4.36
C ARG A 230 0.54 17.01 3.22
N THR A 231 1.53 17.29 2.38
CA THR A 231 1.95 16.45 1.27
C THR A 231 3.44 16.21 1.35
N THR A 232 3.86 14.95 1.38
CA THR A 232 5.28 14.54 1.38
C THR A 232 5.58 13.78 0.11
N ARG A 233 6.62 14.19 -0.62
CA ARG A 233 7.08 13.50 -1.83
C ARG A 233 8.43 12.85 -1.55
N VAL A 234 8.50 11.55 -1.76
CA VAL A 234 9.67 10.72 -1.50
C VAL A 234 10.20 10.21 -2.85
N PRO A 235 11.38 10.66 -3.30
CA PRO A 235 12.02 10.05 -4.45
C PRO A 235 12.42 8.61 -4.12
N LEU A 236 12.29 7.71 -5.10
CA LEU A 236 12.59 6.31 -4.92
C LEU A 236 13.60 5.82 -5.95
N LYS A 237 14.53 4.98 -5.51
CA LYS A 237 15.46 4.29 -6.40
C LYS A 237 14.83 3.01 -6.92
N SER A 238 14.78 2.84 -8.23
CA SER A 238 14.38 1.59 -8.88
C SER A 238 15.42 0.50 -8.59
N LEU A 239 14.95 -0.71 -8.27
CA LEU A 239 15.77 -1.88 -7.98
C LEU A 239 15.16 -3.10 -8.66
N ALA A 240 16.01 -4.06 -9.05
CA ALA A 240 15.60 -5.29 -9.73
C ALA A 240 14.71 -5.00 -10.94
N SER A 241 15.13 -4.06 -11.79
CA SER A 241 14.39 -3.65 -12.99
C SER A 241 12.96 -3.12 -12.71
N GLY A 242 12.79 -2.35 -11.63
CA GLY A 242 11.51 -1.69 -11.31
C GLY A 242 10.50 -2.54 -10.55
N ILE A 243 10.87 -3.76 -10.14
CA ILE A 243 10.02 -4.61 -9.29
C ILE A 243 9.94 -4.05 -7.87
N PHE A 244 11.06 -3.53 -7.37
CA PHE A 244 11.17 -2.87 -6.08
C PHE A 244 11.59 -1.42 -6.26
N PHE A 245 11.11 -0.57 -5.36
CA PHE A 245 11.56 0.80 -5.22
C PHE A 245 11.98 1.07 -3.79
N GLY A 246 13.21 1.54 -3.57
CA GLY A 246 13.81 1.68 -2.25
C GLY A 246 14.03 3.13 -1.81
N TYR A 247 13.88 3.38 -0.51
CA TYR A 247 14.35 4.59 0.17
C TYR A 247 14.73 4.26 1.63
N ARG A 248 15.46 5.17 2.27
CA ARG A 248 15.77 5.15 3.70
C ARG A 248 14.81 6.05 4.44
N GLU A 249 14.15 5.52 5.46
CA GLU A 249 13.23 6.25 6.30
C GLU A 249 13.89 6.55 7.64
N ALA A 250 14.01 7.84 7.97
CA ALA A 250 14.35 8.25 9.33
C ALA A 250 13.14 7.95 10.23
N CYS A 251 13.35 7.21 11.32
CA CYS A 251 12.28 6.84 12.22
C CYS A 251 12.74 7.09 13.66
N GLN A 252 12.06 8.04 14.33
CA GLN A 252 12.42 8.46 15.68
C GLN A 252 12.16 7.36 16.72
N GLU A 253 11.16 6.52 16.48
CA GLU A 253 10.75 5.47 17.42
C GLU A 253 11.44 4.12 17.15
N CYS A 254 12.13 3.94 16.02
CA CYS A 254 12.77 2.66 15.75
C CYS A 254 14.10 2.52 16.53
N PRO A 255 14.43 1.33 17.06
CA PRO A 255 15.66 1.12 17.82
C PRO A 255 16.95 1.48 17.07
N ALA A 256 16.89 1.47 15.74
CA ALA A 256 18.02 1.74 14.86
C ALA A 256 18.10 3.22 14.40
N GLY A 257 17.08 4.03 14.66
CA GLY A 257 16.92 5.40 14.11
C GLY A 257 16.66 5.47 12.60
N GLU A 258 16.91 4.39 11.86
CA GLU A 258 16.72 4.29 10.42
C GLU A 258 16.23 2.90 10.01
N ARG A 259 15.41 2.85 8.95
CA ARG A 259 15.00 1.61 8.27
C ARG A 259 15.03 1.80 6.77
N VAL A 260 15.21 0.70 6.04
CA VAL A 260 15.07 0.69 4.58
C VAL A 260 13.67 0.22 4.24
N VAL A 261 12.99 0.95 3.37
CA VAL A 261 11.64 0.64 2.94
C VAL A 261 11.64 0.35 1.46
N PHE A 262 11.01 -0.77 1.10
CA PHE A 262 10.78 -1.19 -0.26
C PHE A 262 9.30 -1.10 -0.60
N VAL A 263 9.00 -0.42 -1.70
CA VAL A 263 7.66 -0.32 -2.29
C VAL A 263 7.60 -1.25 -3.50
N THR A 264 6.54 -2.05 -3.59
CA THR A 264 6.38 -3.11 -4.59
C THR A 264 4.88 -3.38 -4.85
N PRO A 265 4.47 -3.99 -5.98
CA PRO A 265 3.06 -4.32 -6.17
C PRO A 265 2.62 -5.42 -5.18
N ASN A 266 1.32 -5.72 -5.11
CA ASN A 266 0.81 -6.79 -4.25
C ASN A 266 1.38 -8.17 -4.65
N PRO A 267 2.25 -8.80 -3.86
CA PRO A 267 2.78 -10.11 -4.19
C PRO A 267 1.75 -11.23 -3.89
N GLN A 268 1.85 -12.35 -4.59
CA GLN A 268 1.11 -13.57 -4.25
C GLN A 268 1.61 -14.18 -2.93
N HIS A 269 2.92 -14.08 -2.71
CA HIS A 269 3.59 -14.52 -1.50
C HIS A 269 4.70 -13.55 -1.17
N VAL A 270 4.86 -13.21 0.10
CA VAL A 270 5.99 -12.44 0.59
C VAL A 270 6.48 -13.05 1.91
N SER A 271 7.80 -13.07 2.06
CA SER A 271 8.48 -13.40 3.30
C SER A 271 9.50 -12.29 3.54
N ALA A 272 9.50 -11.72 4.75
CA ALA A 272 10.46 -10.73 5.17
C ALA A 272 11.03 -11.15 6.52
N ALA A 273 12.35 -11.08 6.68
CA ALA A 273 13.03 -11.42 7.92
C ALA A 273 14.14 -10.40 8.19
N GLY A 274 14.44 -10.18 9.48
CA GLY A 274 15.48 -9.26 9.91
C GLY A 274 16.31 -9.86 11.05
N VAL A 275 17.61 -9.61 11.04
CA VAL A 275 18.52 -9.82 12.16
C VAL A 275 18.81 -8.47 12.78
N GLY A 276 18.50 -8.35 14.07
CA GLY A 276 18.67 -7.10 14.80
C GLY A 276 17.47 -6.15 14.74
N GLY A 277 16.31 -6.65 14.34
CA GLY A 277 15.03 -6.00 14.45
C GLY A 277 14.00 -6.75 13.62
N GLU A 278 12.73 -6.49 13.89
CA GLU A 278 11.64 -7.14 13.16
C GLU A 278 11.44 -6.44 11.80
N ALA A 279 11.43 -7.23 10.73
CA ALA A 279 11.02 -6.74 9.42
C ALA A 279 9.49 -6.66 9.38
N THR A 280 8.94 -5.53 8.98
CA THR A 280 7.48 -5.33 8.93
C THR A 280 7.00 -5.32 7.50
N THR A 281 5.89 -6.03 7.23
CA THR A 281 5.27 -6.07 5.90
C THR A 281 3.87 -5.51 5.96
N MET A 282 3.55 -4.63 5.02
CA MET A 282 2.23 -4.05 4.84
C MET A 282 1.77 -4.31 3.41
N LEU A 283 0.80 -5.21 3.25
CA LEU A 283 0.32 -5.66 1.95
C LEU A 283 -0.80 -4.77 1.41
N GLY A 284 -0.85 -4.64 0.08
CA GLY A 284 -1.87 -3.89 -0.65
C GLY A 284 -1.42 -3.59 -2.07
N THR A 285 -2.18 -2.76 -2.80
CA THR A 285 -1.79 -2.31 -4.15
C THR A 285 -0.42 -1.65 -4.18
N LEU A 286 -0.10 -0.90 -3.13
CA LEU A 286 1.25 -0.47 -2.80
C LEU A 286 1.68 -1.25 -1.55
N SER A 287 2.39 -2.36 -1.77
CA SER A 287 2.95 -3.13 -0.67
C SER A 287 4.24 -2.47 -0.19
N ARG A 288 4.42 -2.38 1.13
CA ARG A 288 5.60 -1.82 1.78
C ARG A 288 6.26 -2.89 2.64
N VAL A 289 7.55 -3.08 2.46
CA VAL A 289 8.36 -3.93 3.33
C VAL A 289 9.45 -3.08 3.95
N SER A 290 9.54 -3.08 5.28
CA SER A 290 10.51 -2.26 6.01
C SER A 290 11.48 -3.15 6.77
N ILE A 291 12.77 -2.93 6.59
CA ILE A 291 13.85 -3.66 7.24
C ILE A 291 14.66 -2.68 8.11
N PRO A 292 14.78 -2.92 9.43
CA PRO A 292 15.63 -2.09 10.27
C PRO A 292 17.11 -2.27 9.90
N VAL A 293 17.87 -1.18 9.83
CA VAL A 293 19.28 -1.21 9.45
C VAL A 293 20.14 -0.79 10.63
N ARG A 294 21.01 -1.68 11.09
CA ARG A 294 21.98 -1.42 12.16
C ARG A 294 23.24 -2.25 12.00
N LYS A 295 24.33 -1.83 12.65
CA LYS A 295 25.58 -2.59 12.70
C LYS A 295 25.38 -4.00 13.24
N GLY A 296 26.00 -4.98 12.59
CA GLY A 296 25.84 -6.41 12.90
C GLY A 296 24.45 -6.97 12.57
N GLY A 297 23.62 -6.20 11.86
CA GLY A 297 22.27 -6.58 11.45
C GLY A 297 22.17 -6.89 9.97
N GLY A 298 20.95 -7.21 9.55
CA GLY A 298 20.64 -7.48 8.16
C GLY A 298 19.18 -7.86 8.00
N GLY A 299 18.77 -8.15 6.78
CA GLY A 299 17.44 -8.66 6.52
C GLY A 299 17.28 -9.09 5.08
N SER A 300 16.25 -9.89 4.85
CA SER A 300 15.93 -10.37 3.52
C SER A 300 14.44 -10.24 3.26
N VAL A 301 14.12 -10.01 1.99
CA VAL A 301 12.76 -10.03 1.47
C VAL A 301 12.76 -10.95 0.26
N LEU A 302 11.78 -11.85 0.22
CA LEU A 302 11.51 -12.69 -0.93
C LEU A 302 10.03 -12.58 -1.25
N ALA A 303 9.72 -12.27 -2.50
CA ALA A 303 8.36 -12.11 -2.97
C ALA A 303 8.14 -12.81 -4.31
N ARG A 304 6.93 -13.32 -4.53
CA ARG A 304 6.47 -13.90 -5.79
C ARG A 304 5.35 -13.07 -6.38
N TYR A 305 5.45 -12.76 -7.66
CA TYR A 305 4.50 -11.96 -8.41
C TYR A 305 3.97 -12.75 -9.59
N SER A 306 2.65 -12.64 -9.84
CA SER A 306 2.10 -13.10 -11.11
C SER A 306 2.54 -12.16 -12.23
N ALA A 307 2.69 -12.71 -13.43
CA ALA A 307 3.04 -11.93 -14.61
C ALA A 307 2.09 -10.74 -14.84
N GLY A 308 0.78 -10.96 -14.65
CA GLY A 308 -0.24 -9.92 -14.84
C GLY A 308 -0.07 -8.73 -13.88
N VAL A 309 0.09 -9.02 -12.58
CA VAL A 309 0.28 -7.96 -11.56
C VAL A 309 1.54 -7.15 -11.85
N LEU A 310 2.62 -7.82 -12.24
CA LEU A 310 3.87 -7.13 -12.53
C LEU A 310 3.83 -6.35 -13.83
N SER A 311 3.14 -6.86 -14.86
CA SER A 311 2.90 -6.13 -16.11
C SER A 311 2.11 -4.85 -15.87
N ASP A 312 1.02 -4.91 -15.11
CA ASP A 312 0.18 -3.76 -14.76
C ASP A 312 0.99 -2.72 -13.96
N TRP A 313 1.82 -3.19 -13.02
CA TRP A 313 2.72 -2.35 -12.22
C TRP A 313 3.72 -1.57 -13.07
N LEU A 314 4.48 -2.27 -13.92
CA LEU A 314 5.50 -1.66 -14.77
C LEU A 314 4.86 -0.69 -15.78
N THR A 315 3.75 -1.10 -16.39
CA THR A 315 2.99 -0.26 -17.33
C THR A 315 2.46 1.01 -16.65
N ALA A 316 1.98 0.90 -15.41
CA ALA A 316 1.51 2.06 -14.66
C ALA A 316 2.63 3.08 -14.40
N LEU A 317 3.87 2.61 -14.26
CA LEU A 317 5.09 3.41 -14.10
C LEU A 317 5.77 3.79 -15.42
N GLY A 318 5.14 3.50 -16.57
CA GLY A 318 5.69 3.83 -17.88
C GLY A 318 6.90 2.98 -18.28
N GLN A 319 7.09 1.84 -17.64
CA GLN A 319 8.13 0.87 -17.96
C GLN A 319 7.56 -0.22 -18.88
N GLU A 320 8.44 -0.82 -19.69
CA GLU A 320 8.05 -1.96 -20.53
C GLU A 320 7.67 -3.16 -19.64
N PRO A 321 6.52 -3.82 -19.91
CA PRO A 321 6.14 -5.00 -19.17
C PRO A 321 7.14 -6.13 -19.42
N LEU A 322 7.41 -6.93 -18.40
CA LEU A 322 8.25 -8.11 -18.55
C LEU A 322 7.47 -9.20 -19.30
N ASP A 323 8.01 -9.67 -20.42
CA ASP A 323 7.46 -10.84 -21.11
C ASP A 323 7.51 -12.09 -20.21
N GLY A 324 6.46 -12.92 -20.23
CA GLY A 324 6.52 -14.29 -19.72
C GLY A 324 5.84 -14.55 -18.39
N GLY A 325 6.41 -15.48 -17.61
CA GLY A 325 5.79 -16.14 -16.44
C GLY A 325 5.92 -15.39 -15.12
N ASP A 326 5.52 -16.06 -14.02
CA ASP A 326 5.62 -15.49 -12.68
C ASP A 326 7.07 -15.16 -12.33
N VAL A 327 7.27 -14.10 -11.54
CA VAL A 327 8.59 -13.63 -11.13
C VAL A 327 8.76 -13.87 -9.64
N VAL A 328 9.93 -14.40 -9.26
CA VAL A 328 10.41 -14.40 -7.87
C VAL A 328 11.48 -13.34 -7.78
N ALA A 329 11.29 -12.37 -6.90
CA ALA A 329 12.25 -11.30 -6.67
C ALA A 329 12.55 -11.18 -5.18
N GLY A 330 13.75 -10.74 -4.85
CA GLY A 330 14.16 -10.56 -3.48
C GLY A 330 15.23 -9.51 -3.31
N ILE A 331 15.46 -9.17 -2.04
CA ILE A 331 16.48 -8.24 -1.61
C ILE A 331 17.13 -8.83 -0.37
N ASP A 332 18.46 -8.90 -0.35
CA ASP A 332 19.23 -9.24 0.83
C ASP A 332 20.07 -8.02 1.24
N ILE A 333 20.02 -7.66 2.52
CA ILE A 333 20.80 -6.60 3.14
C ILE A 333 21.63 -7.20 4.27
N ALA A 334 22.91 -6.84 4.34
CA ALA A 334 23.79 -7.21 5.44
C ALA A 334 24.68 -6.05 5.84
N GLN A 335 24.93 -5.92 7.14
CA GLN A 335 25.95 -5.03 7.69
C GLN A 335 26.74 -5.77 8.76
N GLY A 336 28.01 -6.01 8.51
CA GLY A 336 28.95 -6.49 9.52
C GLY A 336 29.07 -5.50 10.69
N VAL A 337 29.63 -5.96 11.81
CA VAL A 337 29.86 -5.09 12.99
C VAL A 337 30.88 -4.00 12.67
N GLU A 338 31.90 -4.36 11.89
CA GLU A 338 32.99 -3.46 11.46
C GLU A 338 32.68 -2.70 10.17
N ASP A 339 31.62 -3.07 9.46
CA ASP A 339 31.27 -2.42 8.20
C ASP A 339 30.76 -1.00 8.46
N ALA A 340 31.37 -0.03 7.76
CA ALA A 340 30.97 1.37 7.85
C ALA A 340 29.53 1.58 7.39
N GLU A 341 29.06 0.78 6.44
CA GLU A 341 27.73 0.85 5.86
C GLU A 341 27.19 -0.53 5.48
N PRO A 342 25.86 -0.71 5.47
CA PRO A 342 25.22 -1.90 4.92
C PRO A 342 25.42 -2.03 3.39
N ILE A 343 25.62 -3.26 2.94
CA ILE A 343 25.59 -3.65 1.54
C ILE A 343 24.30 -4.41 1.23
N ALA A 344 23.84 -4.31 -0.02
CA ALA A 344 22.63 -5.00 -0.43
C ALA A 344 22.71 -5.53 -1.87
N VAL A 345 21.91 -6.56 -2.14
CA VAL A 345 21.70 -7.10 -3.48
C VAL A 345 20.21 -7.25 -3.72
N ALA A 346 19.73 -6.68 -4.82
CA ALA A 346 18.40 -6.97 -5.34
C ALA A 346 18.52 -8.03 -6.43
N TYR A 347 17.55 -8.93 -6.51
CA TYR A 347 17.56 -9.97 -7.54
C TYR A 347 16.15 -10.32 -8.01
N ALA A 348 16.06 -10.76 -9.25
CA ALA A 348 14.84 -11.29 -9.83
C ALA A 348 15.14 -12.48 -10.73
N SER A 349 14.24 -13.46 -10.70
CA SER A 349 14.28 -14.65 -11.53
C SER A 349 12.88 -14.96 -12.03
N ARG A 350 12.78 -15.30 -13.31
CA ARG A 350 11.55 -15.76 -13.91
C ARG A 350 11.38 -17.24 -13.61
N THR A 351 10.17 -17.61 -13.23
CA THR A 351 9.77 -19.01 -13.16
C THR A 351 9.17 -19.39 -14.49
N THR A 352 9.80 -20.35 -15.16
CA THR A 352 9.21 -20.95 -16.36
C THR A 352 8.00 -21.74 -15.88
N SER A 353 6.79 -21.28 -16.22
CA SER A 353 5.60 -22.08 -15.94
C SER A 353 5.77 -23.40 -16.68
N PRO A 354 5.70 -24.57 -16.01
CA PRO A 354 5.87 -25.86 -16.67
C PRO A 354 4.80 -26.08 -17.77
N LEU A 355 3.69 -25.33 -17.74
CA LEU A 355 2.68 -25.30 -18.79
C LEU A 355 3.19 -24.65 -20.10
N ALA A 356 4.13 -23.71 -20.03
CA ALA A 356 4.75 -23.12 -21.22
C ALA A 356 5.85 -24.04 -21.79
N ALA A 357 6.57 -24.78 -20.93
CA ALA A 357 7.61 -25.72 -21.33
C ALA A 357 7.06 -27.04 -21.90
N ARG A 358 5.85 -27.44 -21.48
CA ARG A 358 5.02 -28.36 -22.27
C ARG A 358 4.55 -27.59 -23.49
N GLY A 359 5.47 -27.42 -24.46
CA GLY A 359 5.14 -26.93 -25.79
C GLY A 359 3.83 -27.58 -26.21
N GLN A 360 2.93 -26.78 -26.77
CA GLN A 360 1.59 -27.17 -27.18
C GLN A 360 1.66 -28.42 -28.08
N HIS A 361 1.87 -29.59 -27.49
CA HIS A 361 1.31 -30.82 -27.97
C HIS A 361 -0.17 -30.49 -27.89
N LYS A 362 -0.71 -30.03 -29.02
CA LYS A 362 -2.10 -30.19 -29.36
C LYS A 362 -2.34 -31.69 -29.24
N VAL A 363 -2.56 -32.14 -28.01
CA VAL A 363 -3.32 -33.35 -27.77
C VAL A 363 -4.62 -33.00 -28.45
N LYS A 364 -4.80 -33.56 -29.63
CA LYS A 364 -6.02 -33.45 -30.41
C LYS A 364 -7.03 -34.21 -29.57
N ILE A 365 -7.57 -33.58 -28.53
CA ILE A 365 -8.67 -34.11 -27.76
C ILE A 365 -9.74 -34.30 -28.82
N PRO A 366 -10.12 -35.54 -29.16
CA PRO A 366 -11.16 -35.76 -30.15
C PRO A 366 -12.37 -34.99 -29.65
N ARG A 367 -12.84 -34.02 -30.44
CA ARG A 367 -14.06 -33.30 -30.10
C ARG A 367 -15.12 -34.38 -29.88
N PRO A 368 -15.83 -34.39 -28.74
CA PRO A 368 -16.98 -35.26 -28.63
C PRO A 368 -17.87 -34.99 -29.85
N PRO A 369 -18.45 -36.04 -30.47
CA PRO A 369 -19.33 -35.85 -31.61
C PRO A 369 -20.38 -34.81 -31.24
N PRO A 370 -20.73 -33.90 -32.15
CA PRO A 370 -21.75 -32.90 -31.88
C PRO A 370 -23.00 -33.61 -31.33
N PRO A 371 -23.61 -33.09 -30.26
CA PRO A 371 -24.85 -33.67 -29.75
C PRO A 371 -25.82 -33.76 -30.93
N LYS A 372 -26.35 -34.97 -31.18
CA LYS A 372 -27.35 -35.18 -32.22
C LYS A 372 -28.45 -34.14 -32.00
N PRO A 373 -28.89 -33.41 -33.04
CA PRO A 373 -29.96 -32.44 -32.90
C PRO A 373 -31.16 -33.16 -32.30
N GLN A 374 -31.45 -32.86 -31.02
CA GLN A 374 -32.72 -33.23 -30.43
C GLN A 374 -33.75 -32.37 -31.15
N LEU A 375 -34.56 -33.01 -32.00
CA LEU A 375 -35.78 -32.44 -32.54
C LEU A 375 -36.66 -32.03 -31.35
N LEU A 376 -36.53 -30.76 -30.94
CA LEU A 376 -37.49 -30.09 -30.08
C LEU A 376 -38.82 -30.11 -30.83
N LYS A 377 -39.74 -30.96 -30.37
CA LYS A 377 -41.11 -30.98 -30.84
C LYS A 377 -41.72 -29.60 -30.58
N SER A 378 -42.12 -28.93 -31.65
CA SER A 378 -42.47 -27.51 -31.75
C SER A 378 -43.85 -27.15 -31.18
N ASN A 379 -44.30 -27.76 -30.08
CA ASN A 379 -45.71 -27.62 -29.66
C ASN A 379 -46.01 -26.74 -28.45
N ASP A 380 -45.05 -26.06 -27.81
CA ASP A 380 -45.34 -25.30 -26.58
C ASP A 380 -44.80 -23.85 -26.52
N LEU A 381 -44.54 -23.18 -27.65
CA LEU A 381 -44.35 -21.72 -27.64
C LEU A 381 -45.71 -21.01 -27.75
N LYS A 382 -46.39 -20.86 -26.60
CA LYS A 382 -47.43 -19.83 -26.43
C LYS A 382 -46.75 -18.48 -26.29
N ASP A 383 -47.06 -17.61 -27.23
CA ASP A 383 -46.54 -16.25 -27.42
C ASP A 383 -46.98 -15.31 -26.27
N PRO A 384 -46.09 -14.82 -25.38
CA PRO A 384 -46.47 -13.93 -24.29
C PRO A 384 -46.38 -12.42 -24.64
N PHE A 385 -46.11 -12.05 -25.89
CA PHE A 385 -45.82 -10.65 -26.27
C PHE A 385 -46.95 -9.93 -27.03
N THR A 386 -48.20 -10.08 -26.57
CA THR A 386 -49.28 -9.14 -26.91
C THR A 386 -49.68 -8.31 -25.68
N LYS A 387 -48.76 -7.47 -25.18
CA LYS A 387 -49.13 -6.38 -24.26
C LYS A 387 -49.18 -5.05 -25.02
N LYS A 388 -50.41 -4.54 -25.07
CA LYS A 388 -50.86 -3.25 -25.58
C LYS A 388 -49.97 -2.09 -25.06
N PRO A 389 -49.51 -1.16 -25.92
CA PRO A 389 -48.73 -0.01 -25.46
C PRO A 389 -49.60 0.90 -24.57
N ALA A 390 -49.01 1.33 -23.45
CA ALA A 390 -49.62 2.30 -22.54
C ALA A 390 -49.66 3.70 -23.16
N PRO A 391 -50.67 4.53 -22.85
CA PRO A 391 -50.81 5.86 -23.41
C PRO A 391 -49.72 6.80 -22.91
N THR A 392 -49.16 7.56 -23.86
CA THR A 392 -48.20 8.65 -23.69
C THR A 392 -48.81 9.75 -22.83
N ALA A 393 -48.16 10.12 -21.73
CA ALA A 393 -48.52 11.27 -20.92
C ALA A 393 -47.87 12.55 -21.46
N ASP A 394 -48.69 13.60 -21.55
CA ASP A 394 -48.41 14.95 -22.04
C ASP A 394 -47.35 15.68 -21.17
N PRO A 395 -46.32 16.31 -21.76
CA PRO A 395 -45.35 17.12 -21.02
C PRO A 395 -45.73 18.61 -21.10
N LEU A 396 -46.83 19.01 -20.48
CA LEU A 396 -47.13 20.42 -20.24
C LEU A 396 -47.76 20.56 -18.85
N LEU A 397 -46.93 20.89 -17.87
CA LEU A 397 -47.22 21.67 -16.65
C LEU A 397 -46.19 21.28 -15.58
N LEU A 398 -45.25 22.20 -15.28
CA LEU A 398 -44.74 22.50 -13.92
C LEU A 398 -43.48 23.38 -14.04
N PHE A 399 -43.70 24.69 -14.22
CA PHE A 399 -42.85 25.73 -13.63
C PHE A 399 -43.77 26.88 -13.20
N ARG A 400 -44.05 26.94 -11.89
CA ARG A 400 -44.36 28.14 -11.13
C ARG A 400 -43.71 28.01 -9.77
#